data_AF-A0A945MPE9-F1
#
_entry.id   AF-A0A945MPE9-F1
#
_cell.length_a   1.000
_cell.length_b   1.000
_cell.length_c   1.000
_cell.angle_alpha   90.00
_cell.angle_beta   90.00
_cell.angle_gamma   90.00
#
_symmetry.space_group_name_H-M   'P 1'
#
loop_
_entity.id
_entity.type
_entity.pdbx_description
1 polymer ?
#
loop_
_entity_poly.entity_id
_entity_poly.type
_entity_poly.pdbx_seq_one_letter_code
_entity_poly.pdbx_strand_id
1 'polypeptide(L)' 'MTDKSHKLHHIIGLGIFLLTLGVYVKTMAPTVSFWDCGEFIATAYTMSVPHPPGAPLYVLIGRVFTLFPFGEVAAR' A
#
# COMPACT_ATOMS: atom_id res chain seq x y z
N MET A 1 -11.95 15.14 -31.95
CA MET A 1 -13.10 15.64 -31.13
C MET A 1 -13.31 14.75 -29.90
N THR A 2 -12.26 14.45 -29.11
CA THR A 2 -12.28 13.42 -28.04
C THR A 2 -11.49 13.75 -26.77
N ASP A 3 -10.67 14.82 -26.72
CA ASP A 3 -9.76 15.11 -25.60
C ASP A 3 -10.48 15.45 -24.27
N LYS A 4 -11.61 16.15 -24.34
CA LYS A 4 -12.34 16.63 -23.15
C LYS A 4 -12.97 15.49 -22.33
N SER A 5 -13.39 14.41 -23.00
CA SER A 5 -13.98 13.22 -22.37
C SER A 5 -12.93 12.46 -21.54
N HIS A 6 -11.73 12.28 -22.10
CA HIS A 6 -10.63 11.64 -21.37
C HIS A 6 -10.19 12.46 -20.15
N LYS A 7 -10.10 13.79 -20.26
CA LYS A 7 -9.77 14.65 -19.10
C LYS A 7 -10.82 14.54 -17.99
N LEU A 8 -12.10 14.52 -18.35
CA LEU A 8 -13.19 14.34 -17.39
C LEU A 8 -13.10 12.97 -16.69
N HIS A 9 -12.82 11.89 -17.42
CA HIS A 9 -12.65 10.56 -16.84
C HIS A 9 -11.46 10.49 -15.86
N HIS A 10 -10.33 11.14 -16.17
CA HIS A 10 -9.21 11.21 -15.24
C HIS A 10 -9.54 11.98 -13.96
N ILE A 11 -10.28 13.09 -14.07
CA ILE A 11 -10.70 13.89 -12.91
C ILE A 11 -11.64 13.08 -12.03
N ILE A 12 -12.64 12.42 -12.62
CA ILE A 12 -13.57 11.57 -11.88
C ILE A 12 -12.82 10.39 -11.25
N GLY A 13 -11.91 9.74 -11.99
CA GLY A 13 -11.08 8.65 -11.50
C GLY A 13 -10.21 9.06 -10.32
N LEU A 14 -9.58 10.24 -10.39
CA LEU A 14 -8.81 10.81 -9.28
C LEU A 14 -9.70 11.10 -8.07
N GLY A 15 -10.91 11.61 -8.29
CA GLY A 15 -11.89 11.85 -7.23
C GLY A 15 -12.29 10.55 -6.51
N ILE A 16 -12.57 9.48 -7.25
CA ILE A 16 -12.88 8.16 -6.70
C ILE A 16 -11.68 7.59 -5.94
N PHE A 17 -10.47 7.69 -6.50
CA PHE A 17 -9.25 7.23 -5.85
C PHE A 17 -9.01 7.92 -4.50
N LEU A 18 -9.14 9.25 -4.44
CA LEU A 18 -8.95 9.99 -3.20
C LEU A 18 -10.02 9.66 -2.16
N LEU A 19 -11.27 9.45 -2.60
CA LEU A 19 -12.37 9.05 -1.72
C LEU A 19 -12.10 7.67 -1.09
N THR A 20 -11.77 6.67 -1.91
CA THR A 20 -11.52 5.30 -1.41
C THR A 20 -10.26 5.22 -0.57
N LEU A 21 -9.20 5.96 -0.94
CA LEU A 21 -7.99 6.09 -0.12
C LEU A 21 -8.31 6.72 1.25
N GLY A 22 -9.13 7.77 1.29
CA GLY A 22 -9.54 8.40 2.56
C GLY A 22 -10.35 7.46 3.45
N VAL A 23 -11.25 6.66 2.86
CA VAL A 23 -12.00 5.63 3.60
C VAL A 23 -11.04 4.55 4.13
N TYR A 24 -10.09 4.10 3.32
CA TYR A 24 -9.08 3.11 3.74
C TYR A 24 -8.26 3.62 4.93
N VAL A 25 -7.68 4.81 4.84
CA VAL A 25 -6.87 5.39 5.93
C VAL A 25 -7.69 5.60 7.21
N LYS A 26 -8.99 5.91 7.10
CA LYS A 26 -9.87 6.06 8.26
C LYS A 26 -10.26 4.73 8.91
N THR A 27 -10.27 3.64 8.14
CA THR A 27 -10.77 2.33 8.57
C THR A 27 -9.67 1.30 8.80
N MET A 28 -8.43 1.59 8.40
CA MET A 28 -7.28 0.72 8.64
C MET A 28 -7.04 0.52 10.14
N ALA A 29 -6.54 -0.66 10.50
CA ALA A 29 -6.24 -0.97 11.88
C ALA A 29 -5.21 0.05 12.44
N PRO A 30 -5.41 0.57 13.66
CA PRO A 30 -4.52 1.58 14.24
C PRO A 30 -3.15 1.00 14.64
N THR A 31 -3.04 -0.32 14.75
CA THR A 31 -1.83 -1.04 15.11
C THR A 31 -1.61 -2.22 14.18
N VAL A 32 -0.39 -2.75 14.16
CA VAL A 32 -0.06 -3.97 13.41
C VAL A 32 -0.95 -5.12 13.89
N SER A 33 -1.75 -5.67 12.99
CA SER A 33 -2.52 -6.88 13.28
C SER A 33 -1.59 -8.08 13.37
N PHE A 34 -1.95 -9.01 14.26
CA PHE A 34 -1.24 -10.26 14.38
C PHE A 34 -1.36 -11.07 13.08
N TRP A 35 -0.33 -11.88 12.80
CA TRP A 35 -0.24 -12.79 11.65
C TRP A 35 0.16 -12.09 10.35
N ASP A 36 -0.71 -12.08 9.33
CA ASP A 36 -0.33 -11.72 7.96
C ASP A 36 0.28 -10.31 7.86
N CYS A 37 -0.40 -9.26 8.32
CA CYS A 37 0.12 -7.90 8.12
C CYS A 37 1.50 -7.71 8.78
N GLY A 38 1.67 -8.19 10.00
CA GLY A 38 2.96 -8.11 10.70
C GLY A 38 4.05 -8.97 10.05
N GLU A 39 3.71 -10.20 9.63
CA GLU A 39 4.63 -11.09 8.92
C GLU A 39 5.11 -10.46 7.61
N PHE A 40 4.20 -9.87 6.84
CA PHE A 40 4.51 -9.22 5.56
C PHE A 40 5.35 -7.94 5.74
N ILE A 41 5.09 -7.14 6.77
CA ILE A 41 5.94 -5.97 7.11
C ILE A 41 7.34 -6.44 7.50
N ALA A 42 7.44 -7.45 8.37
CA ALA A 42 8.73 -7.97 8.84
C ALA A 42 9.53 -8.61 7.71
N THR A 43 8.87 -9.35 6.81
CA THR A 43 9.52 -9.99 5.66
C THR A 43 9.95 -8.98 4.60
N ALA A 44 9.16 -7.93 4.35
CA ALA A 44 9.57 -6.78 3.53
C ALA A 44 10.78 -6.02 4.12
N TYR A 45 10.81 -5.84 5.45
CA TYR A 45 11.92 -5.17 6.13
C TYR A 45 13.21 -6.01 6.14
N THR A 46 13.10 -7.32 6.37
CA THR A 46 14.25 -8.24 6.48
C THR A 46 14.65 -8.89 5.16
N MET A 47 13.86 -8.70 4.09
CA MET A 47 14.01 -9.40 2.81
C MET A 47 13.96 -10.93 2.95
N SER A 48 13.08 -11.42 3.82
CA SER A 48 12.79 -12.84 3.98
C SER A 48 11.54 -13.25 3.20
N VAL A 49 11.29 -14.56 3.14
CA VAL A 49 10.14 -15.11 2.42
C VAL A 49 9.00 -15.30 3.44
N PRO A 50 7.83 -14.66 3.27
CA PRO A 50 6.65 -14.96 4.08
C PRO A 50 6.19 -16.41 3.83
N HIS A 51 5.23 -16.89 4.61
CA HIS A 51 4.69 -18.23 4.45
C HIS A 51 4.36 -18.53 2.97
N PRO A 52 4.55 -19.79 2.50
CA PRO A 52 4.34 -20.15 1.10
C PRO A 52 2.97 -19.67 0.60
N PRO A 53 2.90 -18.96 -0.54
CA PRO A 53 3.84 -18.92 -1.67
C PRO A 53 4.85 -17.74 -1.72
N GLY A 54 5.08 -17.01 -0.62
CA GLY A 54 6.22 -16.08 -0.52
C GLY A 54 6.08 -14.68 -1.18
N ALA A 55 5.05 -14.42 -1.96
CA ALA A 55 4.65 -13.08 -2.47
C ALA A 55 5.80 -12.10 -2.82
N PRO A 56 6.71 -12.46 -3.74
CA PRO A 56 7.98 -11.74 -3.94
C PRO A 56 7.80 -10.28 -4.40
N LEU A 57 6.84 -10.00 -5.29
CA LEU A 57 6.59 -8.63 -5.75
C LEU A 57 6.11 -7.72 -4.61
N TYR A 58 5.29 -8.26 -3.70
CA TYR A 58 4.80 -7.51 -2.55
C TYR A 58 5.96 -7.15 -1.60
N VAL A 59 6.82 -8.13 -1.29
CA VAL A 59 8.00 -7.95 -0.43
C VAL A 59 8.96 -6.92 -1.04
N LEU A 60 9.19 -6.94 -2.35
CA LEU A 60 10.06 -5.97 -3.03
C LEU A 60 9.49 -4.54 -3.00
N ILE A 61 8.18 -4.38 -3.24
CA ILE A 61 7.53 -3.08 -3.14
C ILE A 61 7.60 -2.57 -1.70
N GLY A 62 7.24 -3.41 -0.72
CA GLY A 62 7.34 -3.09 0.70
C GLY A 62 8.76 -2.70 1.10
N ARG A 63 9.78 -3.39 0.58
CA ARG A 63 11.18 -3.05 0.84
C ARG A 63 11.50 -1.62 0.43
N VAL A 64 11.04 -1.16 -0.74
CA VAL A 64 11.23 0.22 -1.18
C VAL A 64 10.62 1.20 -0.17
N PHE A 65 9.43 0.91 0.35
CA PHE A 65 8.79 1.76 1.35
C PHE A 65 9.53 1.77 2.69
N THR A 66 10.13 0.65 3.11
CA THR A 66 10.94 0.59 4.33
C THR A 66 12.19 1.48 4.30
N LEU A 67 12.69 1.82 3.11
CA LEU A 67 13.89 2.67 2.94
C LEU A 67 13.61 4.16 3.14
N PHE A 68 12.36 4.59 3.09
CA PHE A 68 12.04 6.01 3.29
C PHE A 68 12.15 6.40 4.77
N PRO A 69 12.84 7.50 5.12
CA PRO A 69 13.10 7.86 6.52
C PRO A 69 11.98 8.71 7.17
N PHE A 70 10.69 8.36 7.03
CA PHE A 70 9.57 9.13 7.64
C PHE A 70 8.47 8.25 8.27
N GLY A 71 8.11 8.43 9.56
CA GLY A 71 7.07 7.63 10.24
C GLY A 71 7.59 6.37 10.94
N GLU A 72 6.80 5.32 11.13
CA GLU A 72 7.28 4.02 11.61
C GLU A 72 7.34 3.00 10.47
N VAL A 73 8.22 1.99 10.54
CA VAL A 73 8.29 0.92 9.52
C VAL A 73 6.96 0.21 9.34
N ALA A 74 6.15 0.10 10.41
CA ALA A 74 4.82 -0.49 10.36
C ALA A 74 3.79 0.35 9.59
N ALA A 75 4.03 1.64 9.40
CA ALA A 75 3.12 2.59 8.78
C ALA A 75 3.52 3.00 7.35
N ARG A 76 4.63 2.45 6.82
CA ARG A 76 5.19 2.75 5.50
C ARG A 76 5.10 1.50 4.63
#